data_AF-A0A9P1C759-F1
#
_entry.id   AF-A0A9P1C759-F1
#
_cell.length_a   1.000
_cell.length_b   1.000
_cell.length_c   1.000
_cell.angle_alpha   90.00
_cell.angle_beta   90.00
_cell.angle_gamma   90.00
#
_symmetry.space_group_name_H-M   'P 1'
#
loop_
_entity.id
_entity.type
_entity.pdbx_description
1 polymer ?
#
loop_
_entity_poly.entity_id
_entity_poly.type
_entity_poly.pdbx_seq_one_letter_code
_entity_poly.pdbx_strand_id
1 'polypeptide(L)'
;MARGNWMRLDGRNEGGQVVCLLLLLVLIAVACGCALATFATAADAPKPVGILQSNSSWRGTAHSVVQLPNFTMVLPAGTVGDDFVFLGHGSCINQQGERFFGPVLDYASTPRADGTSPECTKLCQMVPSCSGYEVRGNATMEKCFIFADGIFHPSAARGGVDVKCFWKHPIAKDTQTAYSDLLLPVPKIIWSFWKTLPGSPKVLQLFVDACLASWKALNPEYEIRVLDDETVHEFLTAEDLPQTFDFLTIQHKSDAIRLALLLKYGGVWLDTTTLMTHSLESLLGTDLAVRTFFSLPPIWEDQTLRANDTRVSWKDHAYNWFLESPPGDLFMQRVKECAWQFLNGVSRHDLRLTGMFTPQQLEIMNRLGIRTYLSSDACIFRTIFEDRALWTWFHSDRVRIHDPTGKLGFGWMANMTHLGVRIFNRVDHELADEFINDKGLFMKYTSDMRKAMVLIMEPEVIWCRQNTFRLVMDAIGVDSASRCHSVSEVTAPNA
;
A
#
# COMPACT_ATOMS: atom_id res chain seq x y z
N MET A 1 52.84 14.12 -38.50
CA MET A 1 52.95 13.34 -39.75
C MET A 1 51.61 12.67 -40.01
N ALA A 2 51.09 12.80 -41.24
CA ALA A 2 49.92 12.14 -41.87
C ALA A 2 48.58 12.15 -41.08
N ARG A 3 47.52 12.94 -41.38
CA ARG A 3 46.68 13.14 -42.59
C ARG A 3 45.96 11.90 -43.16
N GLY A 4 44.63 12.01 -43.23
CA GLY A 4 43.72 11.42 -44.23
C GLY A 4 43.05 10.11 -43.80
N ASN A 5 41.80 9.80 -44.13
CA ASN A 5 40.82 10.46 -44.99
C ASN A 5 39.44 9.81 -44.78
N TRP A 6 38.39 10.56 -45.07
CA TRP A 6 37.02 10.08 -45.25
C TRP A 6 36.89 9.19 -46.48
N MET A 7 36.04 8.14 -46.45
CA MET A 7 35.26 7.72 -47.61
C MET A 7 34.07 6.82 -47.24
N ARG A 8 32.86 7.26 -47.62
CA ARG A 8 31.67 6.42 -47.84
C ARG A 8 31.84 5.65 -49.16
N LEU A 9 31.38 4.40 -49.22
CA LEU A 9 30.82 3.79 -50.43
C LEU A 9 29.74 2.76 -50.06
N ASP A 10 28.60 2.88 -50.72
CA ASP A 10 27.49 1.92 -50.80
C ASP A 10 27.90 0.64 -51.53
N GLY A 11 27.28 -0.49 -51.17
CA GLY A 11 27.37 -1.76 -51.91
C GLY A 11 26.51 -2.86 -51.28
N ARG A 12 25.52 -3.34 -52.05
CA ARG A 12 24.43 -4.26 -51.69
C ARG A 12 24.83 -5.73 -51.48
N ASN A 13 23.89 -6.46 -50.85
CA ASN A 13 23.67 -7.92 -50.79
C ASN A 13 24.70 -8.67 -49.91
N GLU A 14 24.35 -9.35 -48.82
CA GLU A 14 23.44 -10.49 -48.69
C GLU A 14 23.24 -10.79 -47.18
N GLY A 15 22.06 -11.26 -46.77
CA GLY A 15 21.86 -11.90 -45.47
C GLY A 15 20.67 -11.36 -44.66
N GLY A 16 19.59 -12.15 -44.60
CA GLY A 16 18.70 -12.15 -43.44
C GLY A 16 17.27 -11.63 -43.60
N GLN A 17 16.50 -12.14 -44.57
CA GLN A 17 15.04 -12.19 -44.45
C GLN A 17 14.62 -13.55 -43.90
N VAL A 18 14.24 -13.61 -42.62
CA VAL A 18 13.30 -14.62 -42.10
C VAL A 18 12.37 -13.92 -41.12
N VAL A 19 11.30 -13.33 -41.68
CA VAL A 19 10.06 -13.01 -40.97
C VAL A 19 9.01 -13.97 -41.54
N CYS A 20 8.07 -14.39 -40.68
CA CYS A 20 6.94 -15.28 -40.95
C CYS A 20 7.25 -16.79 -41.06
N LEU A 21 7.12 -17.51 -39.94
CA LEU A 21 6.26 -18.72 -39.82
C LEU A 21 6.35 -19.29 -38.40
N LEU A 22 5.61 -18.76 -37.43
CA LEU A 22 5.41 -19.40 -36.12
C LEU A 22 4.02 -19.03 -35.55
N LEU A 23 3.00 -19.16 -36.40
CA LEU A 23 1.60 -18.86 -36.04
C LEU A 23 0.60 -19.91 -36.54
N LEU A 24 1.03 -21.17 -36.70
CA LEU A 24 0.13 -22.24 -37.15
C LEU A 24 0.60 -23.60 -36.63
N LEU A 25 0.33 -23.91 -35.35
CA LEU A 25 0.47 -25.27 -34.79
C LEU A 25 -0.28 -25.43 -33.45
N VAL A 26 -1.58 -25.08 -33.39
CA VAL A 26 -2.45 -25.45 -32.24
C VAL A 26 -3.82 -26.03 -32.66
N LEU A 27 -4.09 -26.24 -33.95
CA LEU A 27 -5.35 -26.87 -34.36
C LEU A 27 -5.09 -27.95 -35.41
N ILE A 28 -5.23 -29.21 -34.98
CA ILE A 28 -5.67 -30.44 -35.69
C ILE A 28 -4.99 -31.65 -35.02
N ALA A 29 -5.68 -32.23 -34.04
CA ALA A 29 -5.51 -33.64 -33.65
C ALA A 29 -6.77 -34.10 -32.89
N VAL A 30 -7.92 -33.96 -33.56
CA VAL A 30 -9.14 -34.72 -33.27
C VAL A 30 -9.34 -35.68 -34.44
N ALA A 31 -9.69 -36.92 -34.12
CA ALA A 31 -10.09 -38.02 -35.01
C ALA A 31 -8.99 -38.96 -35.52
N CYS A 32 -8.72 -40.04 -34.76
CA CYS A 32 -8.88 -41.43 -35.24
C CYS A 32 -8.45 -42.44 -34.17
N GLY A 33 -9.24 -43.50 -33.99
CA GLY A 33 -8.77 -44.73 -33.35
C GLY A 33 -9.73 -45.43 -32.39
N CYS A 34 -10.95 -45.74 -32.83
CA CYS A 34 -11.78 -46.74 -32.16
C CYS A 34 -11.40 -48.17 -32.58
N ALA A 35 -11.64 -49.11 -31.65
CA ALA A 35 -11.81 -50.55 -31.78
C ALA A 35 -10.56 -51.46 -31.73
N LEU A 36 -10.43 -52.20 -30.61
CA LEU A 36 -10.77 -53.63 -30.55
C LEU A 36 -10.72 -54.14 -29.10
N ALA A 37 -11.80 -54.82 -28.72
CA ALA A 37 -11.99 -55.48 -27.43
C ALA A 37 -11.47 -56.92 -27.46
N THR A 38 -11.04 -57.45 -26.31
CA THR A 38 -11.22 -58.88 -25.93
C THR A 38 -11.17 -59.04 -24.41
N PHE A 39 -11.92 -60.04 -23.94
CA PHE A 39 -12.44 -60.27 -22.59
C PHE A 39 -11.52 -61.09 -21.67
N ALA A 40 -11.82 -60.98 -20.35
CA ALA A 40 -11.70 -61.97 -19.24
C ALA A 40 -10.93 -61.38 -18.03
N THR A 41 -11.32 -61.48 -16.75
CA THR A 41 -12.47 -62.06 -16.01
C THR A 41 -12.52 -61.42 -14.61
N ALA A 42 -13.66 -61.52 -13.94
CA ALA A 42 -14.10 -60.87 -12.71
C ALA A 42 -13.33 -61.21 -11.40
N ALA A 43 -13.35 -60.27 -10.43
CA ALA A 43 -13.78 -60.51 -9.05
C ALA A 43 -14.01 -59.19 -8.28
N ASP A 44 -15.22 -59.08 -7.72
CA ASP A 44 -15.66 -58.35 -6.52
C ASP A 44 -15.57 -56.82 -6.39
N ALA A 45 -16.67 -56.16 -6.77
CA ALA A 45 -17.11 -54.87 -6.23
C ALA A 45 -18.60 -54.94 -5.83
N PRO A 46 -19.01 -54.45 -4.64
CA PRO A 46 -20.43 -54.43 -4.26
C PRO A 46 -21.19 -53.30 -4.97
N LYS A 47 -22.40 -53.64 -5.45
CA LYS A 47 -23.27 -52.84 -6.33
C LYS A 47 -23.85 -51.58 -5.65
N PRO A 48 -24.03 -50.47 -6.39
CA PRO A 48 -24.84 -49.34 -5.93
C PRO A 48 -26.33 -49.65 -6.12
N VAL A 49 -27.12 -49.33 -5.09
CA VAL A 49 -28.58 -49.46 -5.09
C VAL A 49 -29.21 -48.16 -5.61
N GLY A 50 -29.94 -48.26 -6.72
CA GLY A 50 -31.17 -47.52 -7.04
C GLY A 50 -31.13 -45.99 -7.07
N ILE A 51 -30.97 -45.42 -8.27
CA ILE A 51 -31.41 -44.05 -8.57
C ILE A 51 -32.94 -44.05 -8.66
N LEU A 52 -33.60 -43.40 -7.69
CA LEU A 52 -34.97 -42.90 -7.86
C LEU A 52 -34.89 -41.39 -8.14
N GLN A 53 -35.27 -41.01 -9.35
CA GLN A 53 -35.66 -39.63 -9.64
C GLN A 53 -36.93 -39.31 -8.86
N SER A 54 -36.94 -38.20 -8.12
CA SER A 54 -38.20 -37.54 -7.75
C SER A 54 -38.07 -36.03 -7.93
N ASN A 55 -38.83 -35.51 -8.89
CA ASN A 55 -39.13 -34.11 -9.00
C ASN A 55 -40.02 -33.64 -7.83
N SER A 56 -39.78 -32.39 -7.45
CA SER A 56 -40.73 -31.42 -6.89
C SER A 56 -40.98 -31.35 -5.37
N SER A 57 -40.96 -30.08 -4.96
CA SER A 57 -41.75 -29.43 -3.91
C SER A 57 -41.19 -29.41 -2.48
N TRP A 58 -40.90 -28.18 -2.08
CA TRP A 58 -40.80 -27.69 -0.70
C TRP A 58 -41.87 -28.28 0.22
N ARG A 59 -41.44 -28.94 1.30
CA ARG A 59 -42.05 -28.89 2.64
C ARG A 59 -41.05 -29.48 3.65
N GLY A 60 -40.94 -28.79 4.78
CA GLY A 60 -39.83 -28.89 5.71
C GLY A 60 -39.55 -30.28 6.26
N THR A 61 -38.26 -30.56 6.44
CA THR A 61 -37.75 -31.66 7.24
C THR A 61 -37.03 -31.08 8.46
N ALA A 62 -37.36 -31.63 9.62
CA ALA A 62 -36.73 -31.32 10.90
C ALA A 62 -35.21 -31.47 10.77
N HIS A 63 -34.49 -30.36 10.98
CA HIS A 63 -33.04 -30.39 11.08
C HIS A 63 -32.66 -31.18 12.33
N SER A 64 -32.00 -32.32 12.15
CA SER A 64 -31.26 -32.97 13.22
C SER A 64 -30.24 -31.96 13.76
N VAL A 65 -30.44 -31.48 14.98
CA VAL A 65 -29.44 -30.66 15.69
C VAL A 65 -28.28 -31.59 16.00
N VAL A 66 -27.26 -31.59 15.15
CA VAL A 66 -25.96 -32.16 15.50
C VAL A 66 -25.43 -31.25 16.61
N GLN A 67 -25.44 -31.71 17.86
CA GLN A 67 -24.66 -31.06 18.91
C GLN A 67 -23.21 -31.53 18.75
N LEU A 68 -22.29 -30.58 18.59
CA LEU A 68 -20.88 -30.85 18.75
C LEU A 68 -20.66 -31.46 20.14
N PRO A 69 -19.84 -32.52 20.27
CA PRO A 69 -19.34 -32.89 21.59
C PRO A 69 -18.67 -31.65 22.19
N ASN A 70 -18.78 -31.46 23.51
CA ASN A 70 -18.07 -30.39 24.22
C ASN A 70 -16.56 -30.56 24.01
N PHE A 71 -16.01 -29.96 22.96
CA PHE A 71 -14.58 -29.84 22.78
C PHE A 71 -14.14 -28.49 23.33
N THR A 72 -13.31 -28.55 24.36
CA THR A 72 -12.54 -27.40 24.81
C THR A 72 -11.34 -27.31 23.89
N MET A 73 -11.35 -26.35 22.95
CA MET A 73 -10.17 -26.07 22.14
C MET A 73 -9.16 -25.36 23.02
N VAL A 74 -8.14 -26.09 23.46
CA VAL A 74 -6.93 -25.48 24.02
C VAL A 74 -6.06 -25.13 22.84
N LEU A 75 -6.10 -23.87 22.42
CA LEU A 75 -5.10 -23.31 21.53
C LEU A 75 -3.71 -23.59 22.14
N PRO A 76 -2.70 -24.01 21.35
CA PRO A 76 -1.34 -24.15 21.85
C PRO A 76 -0.92 -22.88 22.61
N ALA A 77 -0.22 -23.04 23.74
CA ALA A 77 0.25 -21.88 24.48
C ALA A 77 1.07 -20.95 23.56
N GLY A 78 0.63 -19.70 23.41
CA GLY A 78 1.29 -18.70 22.57
C GLY A 78 0.64 -18.44 21.19
N THR A 79 -0.41 -19.17 20.78
CA THR A 79 -1.17 -18.77 19.58
C THR A 79 -2.13 -17.63 19.89
N VAL A 80 -1.97 -16.52 19.16
CA VAL A 80 -2.91 -15.40 19.18
C VAL A 80 -4.17 -15.85 18.44
N GLY A 81 -5.34 -15.78 19.08
CA GLY A 81 -6.60 -16.11 18.42
C GLY A 81 -6.89 -15.14 17.28
N ASP A 82 -7.41 -15.65 16.16
CA ASP A 82 -7.91 -14.83 15.05
C ASP A 82 -9.04 -13.90 15.52
N ASP A 83 -9.11 -12.71 14.93
CA ASP A 83 -10.22 -11.78 15.18
C ASP A 83 -11.33 -11.94 14.14
N PHE A 84 -12.57 -11.93 14.62
CA PHE A 84 -13.75 -11.94 13.78
C PHE A 84 -14.41 -10.57 13.83
N VAL A 85 -14.30 -9.85 12.72
CA VAL A 85 -14.73 -8.46 12.64
C VAL A 85 -16.07 -8.40 11.93
N PHE A 86 -17.01 -7.66 12.52
CA PHE A 86 -18.34 -7.47 11.98
C PHE A 86 -18.30 -6.53 10.77
N LEU A 87 -18.73 -7.03 9.60
CA LEU A 87 -18.79 -6.23 8.37
C LEU A 87 -20.12 -5.49 8.21
N GLY A 88 -21.15 -5.90 8.94
CA GLY A 88 -22.47 -5.29 8.89
C GLY A 88 -23.59 -6.31 8.75
N HIS A 89 -24.80 -5.77 8.64
CA HIS A 89 -26.01 -6.54 8.38
C HIS A 89 -26.17 -6.86 6.89
N GLY A 90 -26.75 -8.01 6.61
CA GLY A 90 -26.95 -8.55 5.27
C GLY A 90 -26.01 -9.70 4.95
N SER A 91 -26.22 -10.33 3.79
CA SER A 91 -25.36 -11.42 3.34
C SER A 91 -23.97 -10.92 3.02
N CYS A 92 -22.97 -11.75 3.31
CA CYS A 92 -21.60 -11.47 2.95
C CYS A 92 -21.43 -11.39 1.43
N ILE A 93 -20.71 -10.37 1.00
CA ILE A 93 -20.27 -10.20 -0.39
C ILE A 93 -18.74 -10.09 -0.45
N ASN A 94 -18.15 -10.50 -1.57
CA ASN A 94 -16.74 -10.23 -1.89
C ASN A 94 -16.59 -8.82 -2.50
N GLN A 95 -15.34 -8.47 -2.85
CA GLN A 95 -15.01 -7.17 -3.43
C GLN A 95 -15.72 -6.89 -4.76
N GLN A 96 -16.13 -7.92 -5.49
CA GLN A 96 -16.88 -7.84 -6.75
C GLN A 96 -18.39 -7.66 -6.51
N GLY A 97 -18.86 -7.70 -5.26
CA GLY A 97 -20.27 -7.64 -4.89
C GLY A 97 -20.99 -8.98 -4.99
N GLU A 98 -20.26 -10.07 -5.20
CA GLU A 98 -20.81 -11.41 -5.38
C GLU A 98 -21.02 -12.09 -4.03
N ARG A 99 -22.05 -12.93 -3.92
CA ARG A 99 -22.34 -13.72 -2.73
C ARG A 99 -21.58 -15.05 -2.78
N PHE A 100 -21.37 -15.65 -1.63
CA PHE A 100 -20.87 -17.01 -1.53
C PHE A 100 -21.92 -18.03 -1.99
N PHE A 101 -21.52 -18.99 -2.83
CA PHE A 101 -22.38 -20.09 -3.33
C PHE A 101 -21.80 -21.49 -3.07
N GLY A 102 -20.80 -21.60 -2.18
CA GLY A 102 -20.14 -22.86 -1.87
C GLY A 102 -20.83 -23.71 -0.79
N PRO A 103 -20.22 -24.83 -0.37
CA PRO A 103 -20.76 -25.69 0.68
C PRO A 103 -20.85 -24.94 2.00
N VAL A 104 -22.01 -25.03 2.64
CA VAL A 104 -22.32 -24.39 3.92
C VAL A 104 -22.34 -25.46 5.01
N LEU A 105 -21.57 -25.23 6.07
CA LEU A 105 -21.70 -26.00 7.32
C LEU A 105 -22.74 -25.33 8.22
N ASP A 106 -23.96 -25.87 8.24
CA ASP A 106 -25.06 -25.38 9.07
C ASP A 106 -24.92 -25.87 10.52
N TYR A 107 -24.93 -24.93 11.46
CA TYR A 107 -24.91 -25.22 12.90
C TYR A 107 -25.81 -24.30 13.70
N ALA A 108 -26.45 -24.81 14.75
CA ALA A 108 -27.31 -24.02 15.64
C ALA A 108 -26.49 -23.45 16.81
N SER A 109 -26.54 -22.13 17.00
CA SER A 109 -25.82 -21.44 18.08
C SER A 109 -26.69 -20.37 18.73
N THR A 110 -26.29 -19.93 19.93
CA THR A 110 -26.92 -18.80 20.61
C THR A 110 -25.99 -17.59 20.50
N PRO A 111 -26.44 -16.47 19.90
CA PRO A 111 -25.60 -15.27 19.76
C PRO A 111 -25.15 -14.72 21.11
N ARG A 112 -23.96 -14.14 21.14
CA ARG A 112 -23.52 -13.22 22.20
C ARG A 112 -24.25 -11.88 22.09
N ALA A 113 -24.18 -11.09 23.16
CA ALA A 113 -24.74 -9.74 23.21
C ALA A 113 -24.16 -8.79 22.14
N ASP A 114 -22.91 -9.02 21.70
CA ASP A 114 -22.25 -8.29 20.62
C ASP A 114 -22.67 -8.77 19.21
N GLY A 115 -23.56 -9.77 19.13
CA GLY A 115 -24.06 -10.35 17.89
C GLY A 115 -23.13 -11.38 17.26
N THR A 116 -21.95 -11.65 17.82
CA THR A 116 -21.06 -12.73 17.39
C THR A 116 -21.61 -14.10 17.80
N SER A 117 -21.26 -15.14 17.05
CA SER A 117 -21.59 -16.52 17.40
C SER A 117 -20.30 -17.26 17.80
N PRO A 118 -20.13 -17.60 19.10
CA PRO A 118 -18.94 -18.29 19.58
C PRO A 118 -18.71 -19.63 18.88
N GLU A 119 -19.79 -20.34 18.53
CA GLU A 119 -19.74 -21.61 17.81
C GLU A 119 -19.29 -21.41 16.36
N CYS A 120 -19.81 -20.40 15.65
CA CYS A 120 -19.35 -20.12 14.28
C CYS A 120 -17.86 -19.71 14.27
N THR A 121 -17.44 -18.89 15.24
CA THR A 121 -16.03 -18.50 15.45
C THR A 121 -15.14 -19.73 15.61
N LYS A 122 -15.49 -20.64 16.53
CA LYS A 122 -14.72 -21.88 16.77
C LYS A 122 -14.66 -22.76 15.51
N LEU A 123 -15.79 -22.94 14.82
CA LEU A 123 -15.85 -23.74 13.60
C LEU A 123 -14.93 -23.17 12.50
N CYS A 124 -14.97 -21.85 12.29
CA CYS A 124 -14.09 -21.19 11.33
C CYS A 124 -12.61 -21.30 11.72
N GLN A 125 -12.27 -21.16 13.01
CA GLN A 125 -10.88 -21.33 13.49
C GLN A 125 -10.34 -22.74 13.26
N MET A 126 -11.19 -23.77 13.30
CA MET A 126 -10.79 -25.16 13.05
C MET A 126 -10.52 -25.46 11.57
N VAL A 127 -10.93 -24.58 10.65
CA VAL A 127 -10.80 -24.78 9.21
C VAL A 127 -9.72 -23.81 8.68
N PRO A 128 -8.53 -24.28 8.27
CA PRO A 128 -7.44 -23.40 7.85
C PRO A 128 -7.78 -22.50 6.66
N SER A 129 -8.62 -22.98 5.74
CA SER A 129 -9.10 -22.22 4.58
C SER A 129 -10.26 -21.27 4.89
N CYS A 130 -10.68 -21.17 6.16
CA CYS A 130 -11.80 -20.31 6.51
C CYS A 130 -11.43 -18.83 6.46
N SER A 131 -12.24 -18.03 5.76
CA SER A 131 -12.05 -16.58 5.60
C SER A 131 -13.07 -15.74 6.38
N GLY A 132 -14.07 -16.37 6.98
CA GLY A 132 -15.15 -15.71 7.71
C GLY A 132 -16.40 -16.58 7.79
N TYR A 133 -17.48 -15.99 8.29
CA TYR A 133 -18.76 -16.65 8.35
C TYR A 133 -19.92 -15.66 8.30
N GLU A 134 -21.08 -16.16 7.88
CA GLU A 134 -22.36 -15.48 7.97
C GLU A 134 -23.23 -16.16 9.03
N VAL A 135 -24.04 -15.37 9.71
CA VAL A 135 -24.99 -15.84 10.71
C VAL A 135 -26.39 -15.44 10.28
N ARG A 136 -27.33 -16.40 10.24
CA ARG A 136 -28.74 -16.15 9.93
C ARG A 136 -29.64 -16.64 11.05
N GLY A 137 -30.53 -15.82 11.54
CA GLY A 137 -31.50 -16.26 12.54
C GLY A 137 -31.96 -15.13 13.44
N ASN A 138 -32.41 -15.49 14.63
CA ASN A 138 -32.93 -14.55 15.62
C ASN A 138 -32.18 -14.67 16.95
N ALA A 139 -32.58 -13.89 17.94
CA ALA A 139 -31.91 -13.83 19.25
C ALA A 139 -31.88 -15.16 20.03
N THR A 140 -32.66 -16.18 19.64
CA THR A 140 -32.73 -17.45 20.36
C THR A 140 -32.08 -18.62 19.60
N MET A 141 -32.00 -18.55 18.27
CA MET A 141 -31.36 -19.58 17.45
C MET A 141 -30.81 -18.98 16.15
N GLU A 142 -29.52 -19.17 15.92
CA GLU A 142 -28.82 -18.74 14.72
C GLU A 142 -28.20 -19.93 13.97
N LYS A 143 -28.27 -19.89 12.64
CA LYS A 143 -27.59 -20.80 11.71
C LYS A 143 -26.26 -20.18 11.29
N CYS A 144 -25.17 -20.93 11.49
CA CYS A 144 -23.82 -20.59 10.99
C CYS A 144 -23.65 -20.94 9.52
N PHE A 145 -22.95 -20.10 8.76
CA PHE A 145 -22.53 -20.34 7.38
C PHE A 145 -21.03 -20.03 7.27
N ILE A 146 -20.17 -21.05 7.28
CA ILE A 146 -18.71 -20.90 7.25
C ILE A 146 -18.19 -20.84 5.81
N PHE A 147 -17.33 -19.87 5.49
CA PHE A 147 -16.68 -19.76 4.17
C PHE A 147 -15.33 -20.49 4.17
N ALA A 148 -15.31 -21.74 3.70
CA ALA A 148 -14.16 -22.66 3.85
C ALA A 148 -13.47 -23.04 2.54
N ASP A 149 -13.74 -22.36 1.43
CA ASP A 149 -13.18 -22.70 0.11
C ASP A 149 -11.76 -22.16 -0.13
N GLY A 150 -11.27 -21.25 0.73
CA GLY A 150 -9.99 -20.56 0.58
C GLY A 150 -9.94 -19.58 -0.59
N ILE A 151 -11.09 -19.25 -1.20
CA ILE A 151 -11.20 -18.41 -2.39
C ILE A 151 -12.10 -17.21 -2.11
N PHE A 152 -13.26 -17.43 -1.47
CA PHE A 152 -14.17 -16.36 -1.13
C PHE A 152 -13.68 -15.61 0.11
N HIS A 153 -13.41 -14.32 -0.02
CA HIS A 153 -13.10 -13.45 1.11
C HIS A 153 -14.23 -12.45 1.32
N PRO A 154 -15.00 -12.54 2.42
CA PRO A 154 -16.02 -11.55 2.72
C PRO A 154 -15.37 -10.18 2.90
N SER A 155 -15.89 -9.16 2.21
CA SER A 155 -15.37 -7.80 2.25
C SER A 155 -16.41 -6.78 2.69
N ALA A 156 -17.70 -7.06 2.51
CA ALA A 156 -18.79 -6.23 3.00
C ALA A 156 -20.07 -7.06 3.23
N ALA A 157 -21.11 -6.42 3.77
CA ALA A 157 -22.43 -7.00 3.95
C ALA A 157 -23.49 -6.23 3.14
N ARG A 158 -24.43 -6.93 2.51
CA ARG A 158 -25.55 -6.32 1.75
C ARG A 158 -26.87 -7.03 2.03
N GLY A 159 -27.92 -6.29 2.37
CA GLY A 159 -29.28 -6.79 2.48
C GLY A 159 -29.93 -6.56 3.85
N GLY A 160 -30.84 -7.47 4.23
CA GLY A 160 -31.69 -7.34 5.42
C GLY A 160 -30.99 -7.57 6.76
N VAL A 161 -31.68 -7.20 7.85
CA VAL A 161 -31.13 -7.13 9.22
C VAL A 161 -30.90 -8.48 9.91
N ASP A 162 -31.58 -9.54 9.45
CA ASP A 162 -31.56 -10.88 10.05
C ASP A 162 -30.31 -11.71 9.71
N VAL A 163 -29.41 -11.11 8.95
CA VAL A 163 -28.15 -11.71 8.51
C VAL A 163 -27.01 -10.84 9.01
N LYS A 164 -25.98 -11.46 9.57
CA LYS A 164 -24.77 -10.77 10.01
C LYS A 164 -23.56 -11.37 9.32
N CYS A 165 -22.72 -10.51 8.76
CA CYS A 165 -21.50 -10.91 8.09
C CYS A 165 -20.29 -10.66 8.98
N PHE A 166 -19.44 -11.67 9.14
CA PHE A 166 -18.17 -11.58 9.84
C PHE A 166 -17.04 -12.05 8.94
N TRP A 167 -15.94 -11.30 8.93
CA TRP A 167 -14.72 -11.74 8.28
C TRP A 167 -13.67 -12.13 9.31
N LYS A 168 -12.80 -13.06 8.92
CA LYS A 168 -11.66 -13.49 9.70
C LYS A 168 -10.49 -12.56 9.40
N HIS A 169 -10.14 -11.70 10.35
CA HIS A 169 -8.92 -10.91 10.30
C HIS A 169 -7.73 -11.79 10.70
N PRO A 170 -6.77 -12.04 9.80
CA PRO A 170 -5.64 -12.91 10.11
C PRO A 170 -4.67 -12.15 11.03
N ILE A 171 -4.63 -12.55 12.29
CA ILE A 171 -3.72 -11.98 13.29
C ILE A 171 -2.60 -12.98 13.53
N ALA A 172 -1.36 -12.55 13.31
CA ALA A 172 -0.17 -13.35 13.57
C ALA A 172 0.49 -13.02 14.91
N LYS A 173 0.27 -11.80 15.42
CA LYS A 173 0.92 -11.27 16.63
C LYS A 173 -0.07 -10.47 17.48
N ASP A 174 0.21 -10.40 18.76
CA ASP A 174 -0.48 -9.49 19.68
C ASP A 174 0.59 -8.87 20.57
N THR A 175 1.24 -7.84 20.04
CA THR A 175 2.32 -7.17 20.77
C THR A 175 1.74 -6.14 21.70
N GLN A 176 0.95 -6.63 22.66
CA GLN A 176 0.54 -5.84 23.80
C GLN A 176 1.78 -5.16 24.40
N THR A 177 1.59 -3.98 24.94
CA THR A 177 2.64 -3.14 25.53
C THR A 177 3.69 -2.54 24.58
N ALA A 178 3.65 -2.82 23.26
CA ALA A 178 4.57 -2.23 22.26
C ALA A 178 4.70 -0.69 22.33
N TYR A 179 3.64 -0.03 22.80
CA TYR A 179 3.54 1.41 22.96
C TYR A 179 2.96 1.83 24.33
N SER A 180 2.96 0.94 25.32
CA SER A 180 2.45 1.28 26.67
C SER A 180 3.49 1.95 27.56
N ASP A 181 4.77 1.64 27.38
CA ASP A 181 5.82 2.01 28.33
C ASP A 181 7.06 2.59 27.63
N LEU A 182 7.39 3.82 28.02
CA LEU A 182 8.45 4.70 27.52
C LEU A 182 8.17 5.38 26.16
N LEU A 183 7.87 6.68 26.23
CA LEU A 183 7.75 7.56 25.07
C LEU A 183 9.07 8.27 24.83
N LEU A 184 9.84 7.77 23.85
CA LEU A 184 11.04 8.47 23.39
C LEU A 184 10.64 9.60 22.42
N PRO A 185 11.27 10.79 22.54
CA PRO A 185 11.03 11.87 21.61
C PRO A 185 11.63 11.54 20.24
N VAL A 186 10.99 12.06 19.19
CA VAL A 186 11.54 12.05 17.83
C VAL A 186 12.67 13.07 17.76
N PRO A 187 13.92 12.67 17.44
CA PRO A 187 15.02 13.61 17.28
C PRO A 187 14.74 14.67 16.20
N LYS A 188 15.22 15.90 16.40
CA LYS A 188 15.08 17.00 15.43
C LYS A 188 16.05 16.86 14.25
N ILE A 189 15.91 15.77 13.50
CA ILE A 189 16.71 15.46 12.32
C ILE A 189 15.75 15.17 11.17
N ILE A 190 15.91 15.88 10.05
CA ILE A 190 15.24 15.56 8.79
C ILE A 190 16.22 14.79 7.92
N TRP A 191 15.88 13.54 7.64
CA TRP A 191 16.58 12.68 6.71
C TRP A 191 15.91 12.72 5.34
N SER A 192 16.72 12.74 4.30
CA SER A 192 16.27 12.50 2.94
C SER A 192 17.38 11.85 2.12
N PHE A 193 17.01 11.26 0.99
CA PHE A 193 17.95 10.81 -0.03
C PHE A 193 17.65 11.49 -1.36
N TRP A 194 18.68 11.95 -2.06
CA TRP A 194 18.56 12.50 -3.40
C TRP A 194 19.75 12.14 -4.27
N LYS A 195 19.45 11.69 -5.48
CA LYS A 195 20.47 11.47 -6.50
C LYS A 195 20.05 12.11 -7.81
N THR A 196 20.84 13.09 -8.25
CA THR A 196 20.69 13.68 -9.58
C THR A 196 21.28 12.73 -10.61
N LEU A 197 20.43 12.27 -11.53
CA LEU A 197 20.85 11.37 -12.61
C LEU A 197 21.48 12.16 -13.76
N PRO A 198 22.46 11.60 -14.49
CA PRO A 198 22.97 12.19 -15.71
C PRO A 198 21.84 12.54 -16.69
N GLY A 199 21.88 13.75 -17.24
CA GLY A 199 20.85 14.25 -18.15
C GLY A 199 19.55 14.73 -17.49
N SER A 200 19.47 14.77 -16.15
CA SER A 200 18.31 15.33 -15.46
C SER A 200 18.12 16.82 -15.81
N PRO A 201 16.90 17.28 -16.11
CA PRO A 201 16.63 18.70 -16.38
C PRO A 201 17.02 19.58 -15.20
N LYS A 202 17.69 20.72 -15.47
CA LYS A 202 18.12 21.68 -14.44
C LYS A 202 16.96 22.13 -13.53
N VAL A 203 15.77 22.31 -14.10
CA VAL A 203 14.58 22.72 -13.36
C VAL A 203 14.19 21.76 -12.23
N LEU A 204 14.49 20.46 -12.37
CA LEU A 204 14.22 19.48 -11.32
C LEU A 204 15.09 19.74 -10.09
N GLN A 205 16.37 20.06 -10.27
CA GLN A 205 17.26 20.40 -9.18
C GLN A 205 16.81 21.70 -8.50
N LEU A 206 16.49 22.74 -9.27
CA LEU A 206 15.98 24.00 -8.73
C LEU A 206 14.69 23.80 -7.91
N PHE A 207 13.81 22.92 -8.37
CA PHE A 207 12.59 22.57 -7.65
C PHE A 207 12.88 21.83 -6.33
N VAL A 208 13.84 20.90 -6.33
CA VAL A 208 14.31 20.26 -5.09
C VAL A 208 14.94 21.29 -4.15
N ASP A 209 15.77 22.19 -4.66
CA ASP A 209 16.37 23.26 -3.86
C ASP A 209 15.30 24.18 -3.24
N ALA A 210 14.19 24.40 -3.95
CA ALA A 210 13.04 25.13 -3.43
C ALA A 210 12.33 24.38 -2.30
N CYS A 211 12.11 23.08 -2.44
CA CYS A 211 11.59 22.25 -1.36
C CYS A 211 12.52 22.32 -0.13
N LEU A 212 13.82 22.12 -0.30
CA LEU A 212 14.79 22.20 0.79
C LEU A 212 14.87 23.59 1.43
N ALA A 213 14.71 24.66 0.65
CA ALA A 213 14.64 26.02 1.17
C ALA A 213 13.42 26.22 2.07
N SER A 214 12.26 25.67 1.69
CA SER A 214 11.06 25.70 2.54
C SER A 214 11.30 24.98 3.88
N TRP A 215 11.99 23.83 3.86
CA TRP A 215 12.28 23.08 5.08
C TRP A 215 13.17 23.86 6.02
N LYS A 216 14.25 24.47 5.50
CA LYS A 216 15.20 25.29 6.26
C LYS A 216 14.53 26.51 6.88
N ALA A 217 13.68 27.19 6.14
CA ALA A 217 12.97 28.38 6.62
C ALA A 217 11.99 28.03 7.76
N LEU A 218 11.27 26.92 7.63
CA LEU A 218 10.22 26.53 8.57
C LEU A 218 10.73 25.70 9.77
N ASN A 219 11.94 25.15 9.70
CA ASN A 219 12.49 24.25 10.72
C ASN A 219 13.94 24.61 11.10
N PRO A 220 14.21 25.84 11.58
CA PRO A 220 15.57 26.28 11.93
C PRO A 220 16.22 25.44 13.04
N GLU A 221 15.39 24.79 13.86
CA GLU A 221 15.82 23.91 14.97
C GLU A 221 16.12 22.46 14.53
N TYR A 222 15.88 22.12 13.27
CA TYR A 222 16.13 20.77 12.75
C TYR A 222 17.45 20.71 11.99
N GLU A 223 18.20 19.63 12.21
CA GLU A 223 19.31 19.29 11.35
C GLU A 223 18.78 18.62 10.08
N ILE A 224 19.10 19.18 8.91
CA ILE A 224 18.63 18.65 7.62
C ILE A 224 19.78 17.94 6.92
N ARG A 225 19.64 16.63 6.73
CA ARG A 225 20.62 15.75 6.09
C ARG A 225 20.03 15.12 4.83
N VAL A 226 20.46 15.61 3.68
CA VAL A 226 20.11 15.04 2.37
C VAL A 226 21.29 14.21 1.90
N LEU A 227 21.14 12.88 1.96
CA LEU A 227 22.18 11.93 1.61
C LEU A 227 22.10 11.56 0.12
N ASP A 228 23.20 11.01 -0.39
CA ASP A 228 23.34 10.41 -1.71
C ASP A 228 24.03 9.04 -1.59
N ASP A 229 24.42 8.44 -2.72
CA ASP A 229 25.08 7.12 -2.72
C ASP A 229 26.45 7.12 -2.02
N GLU A 230 27.09 8.29 -1.82
CA GLU A 230 28.42 8.39 -1.21
C GLU A 230 28.30 8.67 0.28
N THR A 231 27.57 9.74 0.62
CA THR A 231 27.38 10.24 2.00
C THR A 231 26.54 9.31 2.87
N VAL A 232 25.75 8.40 2.28
CA VAL A 232 25.01 7.38 3.04
C VAL A 232 25.91 6.51 3.92
N HIS A 233 27.13 6.24 3.45
CA HIS A 233 28.08 5.36 4.14
C HIS A 233 28.74 6.00 5.36
N GLU A 234 28.56 7.31 5.57
CA GLU A 234 28.96 7.99 6.82
C GLU A 234 28.02 7.61 7.98
N PHE A 235 26.79 7.18 7.68
CA PHE A 235 25.75 6.90 8.68
C PHE A 235 25.36 5.43 8.75
N LEU A 236 25.37 4.73 7.61
CA LEU A 236 24.93 3.35 7.46
C LEU A 236 26.05 2.46 6.96
N THR A 237 26.30 1.40 7.70
CA THR A 237 27.21 0.32 7.31
C THR A 237 26.50 -0.67 6.39
N ALA A 238 27.24 -1.62 5.80
CA ALA A 238 26.64 -2.69 5.00
C ALA A 238 25.65 -3.56 5.81
N GLU A 239 25.84 -3.70 7.13
CA GLU A 239 24.93 -4.44 8.02
C GLU A 239 23.63 -3.68 8.29
N ASP A 240 23.65 -2.36 8.13
CA ASP A 240 22.47 -1.51 8.26
C ASP A 240 21.62 -1.49 6.96
N LEU A 241 21.98 -2.26 5.94
CA LEU A 241 21.32 -2.25 4.62
C LEU A 241 21.00 -3.69 4.13
N PRO A 242 20.06 -3.86 3.17
CA PRO A 242 19.81 -5.15 2.54
C PRO A 242 21.09 -5.72 1.88
N GLN A 243 21.28 -7.04 1.93
CA GLN A 243 22.43 -7.72 1.31
C GLN A 243 22.58 -7.40 -0.18
N THR A 244 21.47 -7.13 -0.87
CA THR A 244 21.46 -6.82 -2.30
C THR A 244 21.42 -5.32 -2.59
N PHE A 245 21.73 -4.45 -1.62
CA PHE A 245 21.56 -2.99 -1.70
C PHE A 245 22.16 -2.37 -2.97
N ASP A 246 23.38 -2.77 -3.34
CA ASP A 246 24.08 -2.21 -4.51
C ASP A 246 23.39 -2.51 -5.85
N PHE A 247 22.56 -3.56 -5.89
CA PHE A 247 21.79 -3.98 -7.06
C PHE A 247 20.35 -3.47 -7.05
N LEU A 248 19.98 -2.68 -6.06
CA LEU A 248 18.64 -2.08 -5.98
C LEU A 248 18.52 -0.89 -6.93
N THR A 249 17.30 -0.67 -7.42
CA THR A 249 16.95 0.60 -8.05
C THR A 249 17.11 1.74 -7.05
N ILE A 250 17.33 2.95 -7.54
CA ILE A 250 17.52 4.14 -6.68
C ILE A 250 16.36 4.33 -5.70
N GLN A 251 15.13 4.00 -6.12
CA GLN A 251 13.96 4.14 -5.27
C GLN A 251 13.90 3.07 -4.18
N HIS A 252 14.29 1.83 -4.50
CA HIS A 252 14.45 0.80 -3.48
C HIS A 252 15.66 1.05 -2.56
N LYS A 253 16.72 1.68 -3.04
CA LYS A 253 17.81 2.18 -2.18
C LYS A 253 17.27 3.23 -1.19
N SER A 254 16.53 4.22 -1.68
CA SER A 254 15.89 5.23 -0.83
C SER A 254 15.00 4.60 0.23
N ASP A 255 14.22 3.57 -0.13
CA ASP A 255 13.39 2.81 0.81
C ASP A 255 14.21 2.11 1.91
N ALA A 256 15.29 1.44 1.53
CA ALA A 256 16.20 0.79 2.47
C ALA A 256 16.86 1.79 3.42
N ILE A 257 17.39 2.90 2.87
CA ILE A 257 18.07 3.96 3.63
C ILE A 257 17.11 4.60 4.62
N ARG A 258 15.87 4.91 4.19
CA ARG A 258 14.83 5.49 5.04
C ARG A 258 14.60 4.67 6.30
N LEU A 259 14.30 3.38 6.13
CA LEU A 259 13.98 2.51 7.24
C LEU A 259 15.18 2.27 8.15
N ALA A 260 16.39 2.19 7.58
CA ALA A 260 17.63 2.03 8.34
C ALA A 260 17.96 3.27 9.19
N LEU A 261 17.89 4.48 8.63
CA LEU A 261 18.15 5.72 9.34
C LEU A 261 17.14 5.95 10.47
N LEU A 262 15.85 5.77 10.19
CA LEU A 262 14.80 5.94 11.18
C LEU A 262 14.92 4.94 12.32
N LEU A 263 15.18 3.67 12.04
CA LEU A 263 15.39 2.68 13.09
C LEU A 263 16.63 3.02 13.94
N LYS A 264 17.74 3.42 13.31
CA LYS A 264 19.04 3.59 13.99
C LYS A 264 19.13 4.92 14.76
N TYR A 265 18.65 6.00 14.16
CA TYR A 265 18.82 7.36 14.68
C TYR A 265 17.51 8.04 15.06
N GLY A 266 16.37 7.48 14.65
CA GLY A 266 15.09 8.19 14.70
C GLY A 266 15.08 9.41 13.78
N GLY A 267 14.10 10.28 14.03
CA GLY A 267 13.92 11.55 13.34
C GLY A 267 12.77 11.47 12.36
N VAL A 268 12.82 12.32 11.34
CA VAL A 268 11.80 12.44 10.31
C VAL A 268 12.43 12.13 8.97
N TRP A 269 11.91 11.15 8.26
CA TRP A 269 12.17 11.03 6.84
C TRP A 269 11.21 11.92 6.07
N LEU A 270 11.75 12.62 5.08
CA LEU A 270 10.93 13.29 4.09
C LEU A 270 11.59 13.21 2.71
N ASP A 271 10.84 12.80 1.69
CA ASP A 271 11.36 12.84 0.33
C ASP A 271 11.61 14.30 -0.12
N THR A 272 12.75 14.57 -0.76
CA THR A 272 13.20 15.91 -1.22
C THR A 272 12.23 16.69 -2.08
N THR A 273 11.28 16.03 -2.75
CA THR A 273 10.29 16.68 -3.61
C THR A 273 9.01 17.02 -2.85
N THR A 274 9.14 17.39 -1.58
CA THR A 274 8.01 17.75 -0.70
C THR A 274 8.13 19.21 -0.34
N LEU A 275 7.14 20.02 -0.72
CA LEU A 275 7.06 21.42 -0.31
C LEU A 275 6.39 21.50 1.06
N MET A 276 7.01 22.23 2.00
CA MET A 276 6.41 22.55 3.29
C MET A 276 5.84 23.96 3.26
N THR A 277 4.63 24.15 3.80
CA THR A 277 4.10 25.49 4.11
C THR A 277 4.03 25.76 5.62
N HIS A 278 4.24 24.73 6.44
CA HIS A 278 4.24 24.79 7.90
C HIS A 278 5.41 23.99 8.48
N SER A 279 5.79 24.30 9.71
CA SER A 279 6.87 23.59 10.42
C SER A 279 6.47 22.15 10.79
N LEU A 280 7.45 21.27 10.93
CA LEU A 280 7.26 19.93 11.46
C LEU A 280 6.71 19.97 12.89
N GLU A 281 7.04 20.98 13.69
CA GLU A 281 6.44 21.17 15.01
C GLU A 281 4.92 21.33 14.94
N SER A 282 4.41 22.11 13.98
CA SER A 282 2.97 22.25 13.75
C SER A 282 2.32 20.96 13.26
N LEU A 283 3.05 20.13 12.51
CA LEU A 283 2.56 18.86 11.97
C LEU A 283 2.53 17.74 13.03
N LEU A 284 3.65 17.57 13.74
CA LEU A 284 3.87 16.50 14.70
C LEU A 284 3.16 16.78 16.04
N GLY A 285 3.07 18.05 16.44
CA GLY A 285 2.60 18.45 17.76
C GLY A 285 3.61 18.11 18.86
N THR A 286 3.17 18.20 20.12
CA THR A 286 4.05 18.05 21.30
C THR A 286 3.81 16.76 22.09
N ASP A 287 2.77 16.00 21.77
CA ASP A 287 2.48 14.72 22.44
C ASP A 287 3.37 13.60 21.87
N LEU A 288 4.35 13.18 22.67
CA LEU A 288 5.30 12.13 22.31
C LEU A 288 4.65 10.75 22.09
N ALA A 289 3.41 10.59 22.50
CA ALA A 289 2.66 9.36 22.32
C ALA A 289 1.88 9.30 21.02
N VAL A 290 1.81 10.41 20.30
CA VAL A 290 1.15 10.48 19.00
C VAL A 290 2.19 10.25 17.92
N ARG A 291 1.86 9.41 16.93
CA ARG A 291 2.61 9.32 15.68
C ARG A 291 1.86 9.93 14.52
N THR A 292 2.59 10.45 13.54
CA THR A 292 2.01 11.09 12.37
C THR A 292 2.29 10.29 11.09
N PHE A 293 1.25 10.05 10.31
CA PHE A 293 1.34 9.46 8.97
C PHE A 293 0.56 10.29 7.96
N PHE A 294 0.89 10.08 6.69
CA PHE A 294 0.09 10.59 5.59
C PHE A 294 -0.60 9.44 4.88
N SER A 295 -1.88 9.65 4.55
CA SER A 295 -2.69 8.74 3.75
C SER A 295 -3.54 9.57 2.79
N LEU A 296 -3.94 8.97 1.68
CA LEU A 296 -4.72 9.63 0.64
C LEU A 296 -5.86 8.72 0.22
N PRO A 297 -7.06 9.28 -0.01
CA PRO A 297 -8.07 8.55 -0.75
C PRO A 297 -7.48 8.15 -2.10
N PRO A 298 -7.46 6.86 -2.49
CA PRO A 298 -7.08 6.49 -3.83
C PRO A 298 -7.97 7.28 -4.80
N ILE A 299 -7.47 7.75 -5.94
CA ILE A 299 -8.29 8.49 -6.92
C ILE A 299 -8.58 7.63 -8.14
N TRP A 300 -7.70 6.66 -8.41
CA TRP A 300 -7.71 5.81 -9.60
C TRP A 300 -8.48 4.52 -9.46
N GLU A 301 -9.00 4.22 -8.26
CA GLU A 301 -9.72 2.98 -8.03
C GLU A 301 -11.22 3.15 -8.20
N ASP A 302 -11.80 2.18 -8.89
CA ASP A 302 -13.22 2.05 -9.15
C ASP A 302 -14.04 2.32 -7.88
N GLN A 303 -14.89 3.34 -7.96
CA GLN A 303 -15.71 3.78 -6.83
C GLN A 303 -16.73 2.71 -6.40
N THR A 304 -17.17 1.84 -7.33
CA THR A 304 -18.10 0.74 -7.03
C THR A 304 -17.44 -0.32 -6.15
N LEU A 305 -16.16 -0.58 -6.44
CA LEU A 305 -15.29 -1.45 -5.68
C LEU A 305 -15.06 -0.90 -4.25
N ARG A 306 -14.92 0.42 -4.06
CA ARG A 306 -14.86 0.99 -2.69
C ARG A 306 -16.12 0.79 -1.86
N ALA A 307 -17.29 0.81 -2.50
CA ALA A 307 -18.55 0.61 -1.78
C ALA A 307 -18.73 -0.82 -1.26
N ASN A 308 -17.91 -1.77 -1.71
CA ASN A 308 -18.02 -3.19 -1.42
C ASN A 308 -16.84 -3.75 -0.61
N ASP A 309 -15.98 -2.90 -0.04
CA ASP A 309 -14.97 -3.34 0.94
C ASP A 309 -15.03 -2.43 2.17
N THR A 310 -15.45 -2.99 3.30
CA THR A 310 -15.55 -2.31 4.59
C THR A 310 -14.52 -2.83 5.60
N ARG A 311 -13.59 -3.69 5.18
CA ARG A 311 -12.52 -4.22 6.04
C ARG A 311 -11.49 -3.17 6.41
N VAL A 312 -11.25 -2.23 5.49
CA VAL A 312 -10.22 -1.19 5.60
C VAL A 312 -10.77 0.16 5.15
N SER A 313 -10.10 1.22 5.57
CA SER A 313 -10.27 2.59 5.11
C SER A 313 -9.07 3.03 4.28
N TRP A 314 -9.21 4.08 3.47
CA TRP A 314 -8.07 4.71 2.77
C TRP A 314 -6.98 5.19 3.74
N LYS A 315 -7.33 5.41 5.02
CA LYS A 315 -6.39 5.76 6.08
C LYS A 315 -5.36 4.65 6.35
N ASP A 316 -5.67 3.40 6.02
CA ASP A 316 -4.81 2.24 6.23
C ASP A 316 -3.65 2.14 5.24
N HIS A 317 -3.63 3.03 4.23
CA HIS A 317 -2.46 3.26 3.39
C HIS A 317 -1.60 4.39 3.95
N ALA A 318 -0.75 4.07 4.93
CA ALA A 318 0.30 4.97 5.34
C ALA A 318 1.44 4.98 4.30
N TYR A 319 1.66 6.15 3.69
CA TYR A 319 2.70 6.31 2.67
C TYR A 319 4.10 6.41 3.29
N ASN A 320 5.11 5.85 2.60
CA ASN A 320 6.49 5.90 3.06
C ASN A 320 7.25 7.22 2.77
N TRP A 321 6.69 8.15 1.98
CA TRP A 321 7.41 9.39 1.60
C TRP A 321 7.60 10.36 2.78
N PHE A 322 6.83 10.16 3.86
CA PHE A 322 7.02 10.76 5.17
C PHE A 322 6.88 9.66 6.22
N LEU A 323 7.86 9.55 7.10
CA LEU A 323 7.81 8.70 8.28
C LEU A 323 8.54 9.38 9.41
N GLU A 324 8.10 9.18 10.63
CA GLU A 324 8.78 9.66 11.82
C GLU A 324 8.81 8.56 12.88
N SER A 325 9.89 8.55 13.66
CA SER A 325 10.03 7.62 14.77
C SER A 325 11.12 8.06 15.75
N PRO A 326 11.03 7.66 17.03
CA PRO A 326 12.21 7.63 17.88
C PRO A 326 13.19 6.53 17.44
N PRO A 327 14.47 6.61 17.84
CA PRO A 327 15.43 5.53 17.60
C PRO A 327 14.97 4.24 18.28
N GLY A 328 15.17 3.11 17.59
CA GLY A 328 14.81 1.78 18.09
C GLY A 328 13.31 1.47 18.07
N ASP A 329 12.50 2.24 17.36
CA ASP A 329 11.05 2.03 17.29
C ASP A 329 10.69 0.64 16.75
N LEU A 330 9.80 -0.07 17.47
CA LEU A 330 9.41 -1.44 17.14
C LEU A 330 8.68 -1.55 15.80
N PHE A 331 7.79 -0.60 15.50
CA PHE A 331 7.07 -0.59 14.23
C PHE A 331 8.07 -0.39 13.09
N MET A 332 9.01 0.55 13.20
CA MET A 332 10.10 0.71 12.21
C MET A 332 10.95 -0.54 12.06
N GLN A 333 11.29 -1.22 13.16
CA GLN A 333 12.07 -2.46 13.10
C GLN A 333 11.36 -3.52 12.24
N ARG A 334 10.06 -3.74 12.46
CA ARG A 334 9.26 -4.75 11.76
C ARG A 334 9.03 -4.40 10.29
N VAL A 335 8.75 -3.13 10.02
CA VAL A 335 8.63 -2.64 8.64
C VAL A 335 9.95 -2.85 7.90
N LYS A 336 11.09 -2.52 8.52
CA LYS A 336 12.42 -2.78 7.97
C LYS A 336 12.65 -4.27 7.68
N GLU A 337 12.37 -5.14 8.64
CA GLU A 337 12.52 -6.60 8.48
C GLU A 337 11.68 -7.13 7.31
N CYS A 338 10.41 -6.72 7.21
CA CYS A 338 9.56 -7.06 6.08
C CYS A 338 10.14 -6.51 4.76
N ALA A 339 10.47 -5.23 4.70
CA ALA A 339 10.95 -4.60 3.48
C ALA A 339 12.27 -5.24 3.00
N TRP A 340 13.16 -5.60 3.91
CA TRP A 340 14.42 -6.27 3.57
C TRP A 340 14.23 -7.68 3.04
N GLN A 341 13.25 -8.44 3.53
CA GLN A 341 12.89 -9.73 2.94
C GLN A 341 12.47 -9.56 1.48
N PHE A 342 11.67 -8.54 1.18
CA PHE A 342 11.29 -8.22 -0.20
C PHE A 342 12.49 -7.78 -1.04
N LEU A 343 13.30 -6.84 -0.53
CA LEU A 343 14.43 -6.27 -1.26
C LEU A 343 15.55 -7.29 -1.52
N ASN A 344 15.79 -8.22 -0.58
CA ASN A 344 16.74 -9.32 -0.79
C ASN A 344 16.15 -10.47 -1.62
N GLY A 345 14.83 -10.48 -1.83
CA GLY A 345 14.12 -11.50 -2.59
C GLY A 345 14.46 -11.50 -4.08
N VAL A 346 14.26 -12.66 -4.72
CA VAL A 346 14.49 -12.87 -6.15
C VAL A 346 13.41 -12.19 -7.01
N SER A 347 12.18 -12.13 -6.52
CA SER A 347 11.05 -11.46 -7.19
C SER A 347 10.73 -10.12 -6.55
N ARG A 348 11.16 -9.02 -7.21
CA ARG A 348 10.90 -7.63 -6.77
C ARG A 348 9.87 -6.90 -7.63
N HIS A 349 9.23 -7.61 -8.56
CA HIS A 349 8.31 -7.02 -9.54
C HIS A 349 6.85 -7.40 -9.29
N ASP A 350 6.60 -8.44 -8.50
CA ASP A 350 5.25 -8.85 -8.12
C ASP A 350 5.17 -9.31 -6.67
N LEU A 351 4.37 -8.61 -5.84
CA LEU A 351 4.14 -8.97 -4.43
C LEU A 351 3.56 -10.38 -4.30
N ARG A 352 2.78 -10.84 -5.27
CA ARG A 352 2.15 -12.18 -5.26
C ARG A 352 3.18 -13.31 -5.34
N LEU A 353 4.29 -13.07 -6.03
CA LEU A 353 5.35 -14.06 -6.23
C LEU A 353 6.35 -14.12 -5.07
N THR A 354 6.23 -13.21 -4.09
CA THR A 354 7.14 -13.16 -2.94
C THR A 354 6.85 -14.24 -1.90
N GLY A 355 5.62 -14.76 -1.86
CA GLY A 355 5.14 -15.61 -0.77
C GLY A 355 5.01 -14.89 0.58
N MET A 356 5.23 -13.57 0.63
CA MET A 356 5.21 -12.78 1.86
C MET A 356 3.79 -12.36 2.24
N PHE A 357 2.87 -12.23 1.28
CA PHE A 357 1.52 -11.70 1.52
C PHE A 357 0.47 -12.76 1.23
N THR A 358 -0.55 -12.84 2.08
CA THR A 358 -1.69 -13.72 1.84
C THR A 358 -2.53 -13.23 0.65
N PRO A 359 -3.28 -14.10 -0.04
CA PRO A 359 -4.21 -13.68 -1.10
C PRO A 359 -5.16 -12.56 -0.66
N GLN A 360 -5.64 -12.63 0.57
CA GLN A 360 -6.50 -11.61 1.17
C GLN A 360 -5.78 -10.27 1.37
N GLN A 361 -4.53 -10.26 1.87
CA GLN A 361 -3.74 -9.04 1.97
C GLN A 361 -3.49 -8.41 0.60
N LEU A 362 -3.17 -9.22 -0.41
CA LEU A 362 -2.95 -8.76 -1.78
C LEU A 362 -4.22 -8.13 -2.37
N GLU A 363 -5.38 -8.72 -2.09
CA GLU A 363 -6.70 -8.21 -2.48
C GLU A 363 -7.02 -6.85 -1.82
N ILE A 364 -6.72 -6.71 -0.51
CA ILE A 364 -6.91 -5.46 0.24
C ILE A 364 -5.91 -4.39 -0.18
N MET A 365 -4.62 -4.72 -0.34
CA MET A 365 -3.59 -3.78 -0.77
C MET A 365 -3.89 -3.20 -2.15
N ASN A 366 -4.41 -4.02 -3.06
CA ASN A 366 -4.85 -3.55 -4.37
C ASN A 366 -6.04 -2.56 -4.30
N ARG A 367 -6.80 -2.54 -3.20
CA ARG A 367 -7.85 -1.55 -2.87
C ARG A 367 -7.35 -0.30 -2.14
N LEU A 368 -6.14 -0.37 -1.63
CA LEU A 368 -5.49 0.75 -0.98
C LEU A 368 -4.57 1.49 -1.95
N GLY A 369 -4.47 1.04 -3.20
CA GLY A 369 -3.54 1.58 -4.18
C GLY A 369 -2.10 1.12 -3.98
N ILE A 370 -1.87 0.17 -3.07
CA ILE A 370 -0.55 -0.39 -2.76
C ILE A 370 -0.18 -1.39 -3.86
N ARG A 371 0.75 -0.97 -4.73
CA ARG A 371 1.27 -1.77 -5.86
C ARG A 371 2.67 -2.27 -5.56
N THR A 372 3.20 -3.19 -6.37
CA THR A 372 4.50 -3.83 -6.08
C THR A 372 5.66 -2.87 -5.91
N TYR A 373 5.70 -1.79 -6.68
CA TYR A 373 6.74 -0.77 -6.54
C TYR A 373 6.73 -0.09 -5.15
N LEU A 374 5.59 -0.11 -4.45
CA LEU A 374 5.40 0.43 -3.09
C LEU A 374 5.63 -0.67 -2.04
N SER A 375 6.76 -1.36 -2.13
CA SER A 375 7.07 -2.50 -1.25
C SER A 375 7.17 -2.11 0.23
N SER A 376 7.68 -0.91 0.54
CA SER A 376 7.68 -0.37 1.90
C SER A 376 6.27 -0.11 2.41
N ASP A 377 5.38 0.47 1.60
CA ASP A 377 3.97 0.71 1.97
C ASP A 377 3.24 -0.62 2.21
N ALA A 378 3.50 -1.63 1.38
CA ALA A 378 2.98 -2.98 1.57
C ALA A 378 3.45 -3.58 2.91
N CYS A 379 4.71 -3.37 3.28
CA CYS A 379 5.26 -3.82 4.55
C CYS A 379 4.77 -3.02 5.77
N ILE A 380 4.49 -1.72 5.62
CA ILE A 380 3.79 -0.90 6.61
C ILE A 380 2.40 -1.49 6.87
N PHE A 381 1.61 -1.65 5.80
CA PHE A 381 0.27 -2.22 5.89
C PHE A 381 0.30 -3.59 6.55
N ARG A 382 1.14 -4.51 6.07
CA ARG A 382 1.27 -5.86 6.64
C ARG A 382 1.63 -5.85 8.12
N THR A 383 2.57 -5.00 8.52
CA THR A 383 3.02 -4.92 9.91
C THR A 383 1.89 -4.49 10.85
N ILE A 384 1.07 -3.53 10.43
CA ILE A 384 -0.10 -3.07 11.19
C ILE A 384 -1.20 -4.15 11.18
N PHE A 385 -1.46 -4.72 10.01
CA PHE A 385 -2.54 -5.67 9.78
C PHE A 385 -2.34 -6.99 10.55
N GLU A 386 -1.13 -7.54 10.57
CA GLU A 386 -0.90 -8.85 11.21
C GLU A 386 -0.74 -8.80 12.74
N ASP A 387 -0.79 -7.62 13.35
CA ASP A 387 -0.61 -7.47 14.80
C ASP A 387 -1.78 -6.74 15.44
N ARG A 388 -2.51 -7.42 16.34
CA ARG A 388 -3.70 -6.88 17.02
C ARG A 388 -3.43 -5.58 17.75
N ALA A 389 -2.30 -5.48 18.44
CA ALA A 389 -1.96 -4.30 19.22
C ALA A 389 -1.58 -3.13 18.30
N LEU A 390 -0.84 -3.39 17.21
CA LEU A 390 -0.51 -2.35 16.23
C LEU A 390 -1.73 -1.90 15.44
N TRP A 391 -2.62 -2.81 15.04
CA TRP A 391 -3.91 -2.49 14.43
C TRP A 391 -4.72 -1.55 15.32
N THR A 392 -4.86 -1.90 16.61
CA THR A 392 -5.59 -1.08 17.59
C THR A 392 -4.92 0.28 17.78
N TRP A 393 -3.60 0.32 17.91
CA TRP A 393 -2.84 1.56 18.07
C TRP A 393 -2.98 2.50 16.85
N PHE A 394 -2.83 1.96 15.63
CA PHE A 394 -2.90 2.72 14.38
C PHE A 394 -4.29 3.35 14.16
N HIS A 395 -5.34 2.72 14.68
CA HIS A 395 -6.72 3.21 14.60
C HIS A 395 -7.16 4.03 15.83
N SER A 396 -6.25 4.28 16.78
CA SER A 396 -6.55 5.06 17.99
C SER A 396 -6.18 6.54 17.83
N ASP A 397 -6.55 7.36 18.81
CA ASP A 397 -6.15 8.77 18.88
C ASP A 397 -4.63 8.98 19.08
N ARG A 398 -3.85 7.89 19.23
CA ARG A 398 -2.38 7.91 19.25
C ARG A 398 -1.77 7.96 17.84
N VAL A 399 -2.58 7.92 16.79
CA VAL A 399 -2.12 8.08 15.42
C VAL A 399 -2.89 9.19 14.72
N ARG A 400 -2.14 10.14 14.16
CA ARG A 400 -2.67 11.23 13.35
C ARG A 400 -2.43 10.91 11.88
N ILE A 401 -3.51 10.80 11.13
CA ILE A 401 -3.47 10.64 9.67
C ILE A 401 -3.78 11.98 9.01
N HIS A 402 -2.81 12.52 8.25
CA HIS A 402 -3.00 13.70 7.43
C HIS A 402 -3.41 13.29 6.00
N ASP A 403 -4.44 13.96 5.47
CA ASP A 403 -4.74 14.02 4.04
C ASP A 403 -4.04 15.26 3.45
N PRO A 404 -2.94 15.08 2.70
CA PRO A 404 -2.16 16.19 2.17
C PRO A 404 -2.83 16.93 1.00
N THR A 405 -4.04 16.55 0.57
CA THR A 405 -4.83 17.28 -0.46
C THR A 405 -6.28 17.60 -0.11
N GLY A 406 -6.78 17.12 1.03
CA GLY A 406 -8.21 17.15 1.35
C GLY A 406 -8.87 18.53 1.28
N LYS A 407 -8.12 19.62 1.56
CA LYS A 407 -8.65 20.99 1.50
C LYS A 407 -8.50 21.68 0.14
N LEU A 408 -7.68 21.16 -0.77
CA LEU A 408 -7.46 21.74 -2.10
C LEU A 408 -8.62 21.45 -3.08
N GLY A 409 -9.73 20.88 -2.60
CA GLY A 409 -10.97 20.67 -3.36
C GLY A 409 -10.89 19.67 -4.51
N PHE A 410 -9.72 19.08 -4.74
CA PHE A 410 -9.46 18.09 -5.77
C PHE A 410 -8.55 17.02 -5.21
N GLY A 411 -8.87 15.74 -5.48
CA GLY A 411 -7.93 14.68 -5.16
C GLY A 411 -6.58 14.97 -5.84
N TRP A 412 -5.48 14.59 -5.19
CA TRP A 412 -4.06 14.54 -5.59
C TRP A 412 -3.70 14.54 -7.10
N MET A 413 -4.61 14.17 -8.00
CA MET A 413 -4.39 14.06 -9.44
C MET A 413 -5.53 14.55 -10.36
N ALA A 414 -6.65 15.07 -9.85
CA ALA A 414 -7.86 15.27 -10.66
C ALA A 414 -7.74 16.33 -11.79
N ASN A 415 -6.77 17.26 -11.71
CA ASN A 415 -6.40 18.12 -12.84
C ASN A 415 -4.98 18.72 -12.68
N MET A 416 -3.96 17.87 -12.82
CA MET A 416 -2.55 18.25 -12.65
C MET A 416 -2.12 19.43 -13.51
N THR A 417 -2.60 19.49 -14.75
CA THR A 417 -2.24 20.55 -15.70
C THR A 417 -2.83 21.89 -15.27
N HIS A 418 -4.11 21.94 -14.91
CA HIS A 418 -4.75 23.18 -14.45
C HIS A 418 -4.14 23.67 -13.14
N LEU A 419 -3.90 22.76 -12.19
CA LEU A 419 -3.25 23.11 -10.93
C LEU A 419 -1.82 23.62 -11.17
N GLY A 420 -1.06 22.99 -12.07
CA GLY A 420 0.26 23.44 -12.47
C GLY A 420 0.25 24.87 -13.03
N VAL A 421 -0.73 25.19 -13.88
CA VAL A 421 -0.91 26.55 -14.39
C VAL A 421 -1.19 27.54 -13.27
N ARG A 422 -2.08 27.20 -12.32
CA ARG A 422 -2.39 28.08 -11.18
C ARG A 422 -1.18 28.31 -10.26
N ILE A 423 -0.36 27.27 -10.04
CA ILE A 423 0.80 27.34 -9.15
C ILE A 423 1.97 28.07 -9.80
N PHE A 424 2.31 27.74 -11.04
CA PHE A 424 3.60 28.12 -11.65
C PHE A 424 3.50 29.15 -12.78
N ASN A 425 2.34 29.28 -13.45
CA ASN A 425 2.23 30.12 -14.66
C ASN A 425 1.51 31.45 -14.43
N ARG A 426 0.87 31.65 -13.27
CA ARG A 426 0.21 32.90 -12.90
C ARG A 426 0.30 33.14 -11.40
N VAL A 427 -0.07 34.35 -10.99
CA VAL A 427 -0.34 34.70 -9.60
C VAL A 427 -1.82 34.44 -9.29
N ASP A 428 -2.07 33.60 -8.30
CA ASP A 428 -3.39 33.20 -7.83
C ASP A 428 -3.42 33.38 -6.30
N HIS A 429 -3.86 34.54 -5.84
CA HIS A 429 -3.83 34.90 -4.41
C HIS A 429 -4.70 34.00 -3.55
N GLU A 430 -5.86 33.57 -4.05
CA GLU A 430 -6.75 32.65 -3.35
C GLU A 430 -6.06 31.30 -3.09
N LEU A 431 -5.40 30.73 -4.11
CA LEU A 431 -4.64 29.49 -3.95
C LEU A 431 -3.42 29.67 -3.03
N ALA A 432 -2.75 30.81 -3.10
CA ALA A 432 -1.65 31.12 -2.18
C ALA A 432 -2.15 31.16 -0.72
N ASP A 433 -3.28 31.82 -0.47
CA ASP A 433 -3.89 31.89 0.85
C ASP A 433 -4.31 30.51 1.37
N GLU A 434 -4.82 29.63 0.50
CA GLU A 434 -5.09 28.23 0.86
C GLU A 434 -3.81 27.51 1.31
N PHE A 435 -2.71 27.65 0.56
CA PHE A 435 -1.44 27.00 0.89
C PHE A 435 -0.82 27.53 2.18
N ILE A 436 -0.91 28.84 2.40
CA ILE A 436 -0.33 29.53 3.57
C ILE A 436 -1.13 29.25 4.84
N ASN A 437 -2.46 29.16 4.75
CA ASN A 437 -3.30 29.03 5.94
C ASN A 437 -3.61 27.57 6.34
N ASP A 438 -3.34 26.59 5.47
CA ASP A 438 -3.58 25.19 5.80
C ASP A 438 -2.40 24.54 6.56
N LYS A 439 -2.53 24.53 7.89
CA LYS A 439 -1.54 23.96 8.84
C LYS A 439 -1.14 22.50 8.61
N GLY A 440 -1.92 21.75 7.82
CA GLY A 440 -1.65 20.35 7.50
C GLY A 440 -1.07 20.12 6.11
N LEU A 441 -0.84 21.18 5.33
CA LEU A 441 -0.46 21.03 3.92
C LEU A 441 1.04 20.80 3.75
N PHE A 442 1.39 19.55 3.44
CA PHE A 442 2.71 19.14 2.98
C PHE A 442 2.54 18.57 1.58
N MET A 443 2.99 19.30 0.57
CA MET A 443 2.73 18.92 -0.81
C MET A 443 3.87 18.05 -1.32
N LYS A 444 3.66 16.74 -1.31
CA LYS A 444 4.54 15.79 -1.98
C LYS A 444 4.30 15.82 -3.49
N TYR A 445 5.27 16.26 -4.26
CA TYR A 445 5.22 16.16 -5.72
C TYR A 445 5.67 14.77 -6.14
N THR A 446 4.74 13.90 -6.55
CA THR A 446 5.05 12.54 -7.01
C THR A 446 5.72 12.55 -8.39
N SER A 447 6.16 11.37 -8.87
CA SER A 447 6.76 11.24 -10.21
C SER A 447 5.86 11.81 -11.30
N ASP A 448 4.57 11.50 -11.28
CA ASP A 448 3.62 11.97 -12.29
C ASP A 448 3.35 13.46 -12.17
N MET A 449 3.29 13.99 -10.93
CA MET A 449 3.14 15.44 -10.72
C MET A 449 4.34 16.21 -11.25
N ARG A 450 5.56 15.71 -11.00
CA ARG A 450 6.77 16.35 -11.51
C ARG A 450 6.82 16.31 -13.04
N LYS A 451 6.44 15.20 -13.67
CA LYS A 451 6.35 15.13 -15.14
C LYS A 451 5.34 16.13 -15.72
N ALA A 452 4.17 16.24 -15.09
CA ALA A 452 3.08 17.08 -15.59
C ALA A 452 3.27 18.57 -15.29
N MET A 453 3.94 18.92 -14.20
CA MET A 453 4.01 20.31 -13.73
C MET A 453 5.42 20.87 -13.68
N VAL A 454 6.44 20.07 -13.31
CA VAL A 454 7.78 20.58 -12.98
C VAL A 454 8.74 20.48 -14.16
N LEU A 455 8.80 19.31 -14.81
CA LEU A 455 9.78 19.02 -15.86
C LEU A 455 9.52 19.79 -17.17
N ILE A 456 8.33 20.37 -17.32
CA ILE A 456 7.95 21.17 -18.49
C ILE A 456 8.23 22.68 -18.29
N MET A 457 8.71 23.09 -17.12
CA MET A 457 8.93 24.50 -16.80
C MET A 457 10.32 24.94 -17.20
N GLU A 458 10.43 26.22 -17.56
CA GLU A 458 11.71 26.90 -17.66
C GLU A 458 12.30 27.14 -16.25
N PRO A 459 13.63 27.07 -16.08
CA PRO A 459 14.31 27.28 -14.80
C PRO A 459 13.89 28.55 -14.04
N GLU A 460 13.62 29.66 -14.75
CA GLU A 460 13.26 30.95 -14.15
C GLU A 460 11.91 30.92 -13.44
N VAL A 461 11.05 29.94 -13.75
CA VAL A 461 9.72 29.78 -13.14
C VAL A 461 9.80 29.56 -11.63
N ILE A 462 10.86 28.90 -11.13
CA ILE A 462 10.98 28.56 -9.71
C ILE A 462 11.32 29.80 -8.85
N TRP A 463 12.29 30.61 -9.27
CA TRP A 463 12.85 31.68 -8.42
C TRP A 463 12.61 33.11 -8.95
N CYS A 464 12.52 33.28 -10.26
CA CYS A 464 12.56 34.61 -10.89
C CYS A 464 11.19 35.13 -11.30
N ARG A 465 10.30 34.27 -11.83
CA ARG A 465 8.98 34.70 -12.30
C ARG A 465 8.03 34.87 -11.12
N GLN A 466 7.21 35.93 -11.17
CA GLN A 466 6.13 36.10 -10.22
C GLN A 466 5.01 35.10 -10.53
N ASN A 467 4.73 34.21 -9.58
CA ASN A 467 3.66 33.23 -9.63
C ASN A 467 3.23 32.86 -8.20
N THR A 468 2.16 32.07 -8.09
CA THR A 468 1.64 31.59 -6.79
C THR A 468 2.69 30.84 -5.98
N PHE A 469 3.50 29.98 -6.62
CA PHE A 469 4.58 29.27 -5.93
C PHE A 469 5.55 30.22 -5.23
N ARG A 470 6.03 31.24 -5.94
CA ARG A 470 6.94 32.27 -5.40
C ARG A 470 6.29 33.07 -4.27
N LEU A 471 5.01 33.42 -4.40
CA LEU A 471 4.27 34.09 -3.32
C LEU A 471 4.24 33.25 -2.04
N VAL A 472 3.99 31.94 -2.17
CA VAL A 472 3.98 31.03 -1.02
C VAL A 472 5.37 30.90 -0.42
N MET A 473 6.41 30.76 -1.24
CA MET A 473 7.81 30.70 -0.80
C MET A 473 8.23 31.97 -0.03
N ASP A 474 7.89 33.15 -0.57
CA ASP A 474 8.20 34.44 0.07
C ASP A 474 7.41 34.58 1.40
N ALA A 475 6.15 34.13 1.44
CA ALA A 475 5.31 34.19 2.65
C ALA A 475 5.83 33.30 3.80
N ILE A 476 6.48 32.18 3.49
CA ILE A 476 7.10 31.30 4.50
C ILE A 476 8.56 31.69 4.83
N GLY A 477 9.02 32.86 4.37
CA GLY A 477 10.33 33.41 4.71
C GLY A 477 11.49 32.90 3.86
N VAL A 478 11.23 32.28 2.69
CA VAL A 478 12.29 31.96 1.73
C VAL A 478 12.56 33.19 0.86
N ASP A 479 13.80 33.67 0.88
CA ASP A 479 14.23 34.77 0.00
C ASP A 479 14.39 34.27 -1.45
N SER A 480 13.29 34.30 -2.22
CA SER A 480 13.29 33.90 -3.62
C SER A 480 14.04 34.90 -4.52
N ALA A 481 14.15 36.17 -4.10
CA ALA A 481 14.79 37.22 -4.89
C ALA A 481 16.29 37.01 -4.99
N SER A 482 16.98 36.75 -3.86
CA SER A 482 18.42 36.44 -3.90
C SER A 482 18.73 35.17 -4.70
N ARG A 483 17.84 34.17 -4.65
CA ARG A 483 17.99 32.91 -5.39
C ARG A 483 17.83 33.07 -6.90
N CYS A 484 17.03 34.03 -7.37
CA CYS A 484 16.92 34.31 -8.80
C CYS A 484 18.26 34.76 -9.42
N HIS A 485 19.08 35.53 -8.69
CA HIS A 485 20.40 35.95 -9.17
C HIS A 485 21.31 34.76 -9.48
N SER A 486 21.30 33.73 -8.64
CA SER A 486 22.07 32.50 -8.86
C SER A 486 21.63 31.70 -10.09
N VAL A 487 20.34 31.73 -10.44
CA VAL A 487 19.84 31.09 -11.67
C VAL A 487 20.35 31.83 -12.90
N SER A 488 20.35 33.16 -12.85
CA SER A 488 20.74 34.04 -13.96
C SER A 488 22.24 33.96 -14.28
N GLU A 489 23.09 33.70 -13.28
CA GLU A 489 24.52 33.47 -13.48
C GLU A 489 24.83 32.10 -14.13
N VAL A 490 24.00 31.09 -13.88
CA VAL A 490 24.17 29.72 -14.40
C VAL A 490 23.53 29.53 -15.80
N THR A 491 22.61 30.42 -16.19
CA THR A 491 21.99 30.46 -17.53
C THR A 491 22.64 31.49 -18.45
N ALA A 492 23.58 32.30 -17.96
CA ALA A 492 24.39 33.16 -18.81
C ALA A 492 25.16 32.30 -19.83
N PRO A 493 25.06 32.57 -21.14
CA PRO A 493 25.91 31.89 -22.12
C PRO A 493 27.36 32.21 -21.77
N ASN A 494 28.21 31.17 -21.66
CA ASN A 494 29.65 31.34 -21.48
C ASN A 494 30.15 32.38 -22.49
N ALA A 495 30.58 33.54 -21.98
CA ALA A 495 31.09 34.64 -22.78
C ALA A 495 32.42 34.28 -23.45
#